data_AF-A0A7W7KCQ8-F1
#
_entry.id   AF-A0A7W7KCQ8-F1
#
_cell.length_a   1.000
_cell.length_b   1.000
_cell.length_c   1.000
_cell.angle_alpha   90.00
_cell.angle_beta   90.00
_cell.angle_gamma   90.00
#
_symmetry.space_group_name_H-M   'P 1'
#
loop_
_entity.id
_entity.type
_entity.pdbx_description
1 polymer ?
#
loop_
_entity_poly.entity_id
_entity_poly.type
_entity_poly.pdbx_seq_one_letter_code
_entity_poly.pdbx_strand_id
1 'polypeptide(L)'
;MTGPAAGGRADQERAQKAMVAALRWPSPLRQRLSKCGEDGHWMWNEWRCHSPACVRCRGRYTRKQERQLSAALGDATNADLSMFTIMFGVASEADDIGPIWLKAKSDLRNRVNAMRRASSRWDRVALTGWVEADPIVYDDMAVLGTQQRTMLAGLNTPCWRADGGPAWVVHIHGVAYHPAIDWQAAQAAFATQWPGERRVHVQPFYADKSVEANIGGAVRYSTKYRAGRWMGGGFDFWPAPWMAEYYDWADRFSQGWQSMRFRMSGKAMTDPCEKNNASSVDVSYIEPMYTTSSLNSYPILYTEGGRPA
;
A
#
# COMPACT_ATOMS: atom_id res chain seq x y z
N MET A 1 -17.89 -25.97 11.23
CA MET A 1 -18.00 -25.01 12.35
C MET A 1 -17.78 -23.61 11.79
N THR A 2 -18.85 -22.84 11.62
CA THR A 2 -18.80 -21.44 11.19
C THR A 2 -18.42 -20.58 12.40
N GLY A 3 -17.16 -20.13 12.45
CA GLY A 3 -16.72 -19.15 13.45
C GLY A 3 -17.53 -17.84 13.33
N PRO A 4 -17.64 -17.05 14.42
CA PRO A 4 -18.33 -15.76 14.38
C PRO A 4 -17.73 -14.89 13.27
N ALA A 5 -18.59 -14.20 12.50
CA ALA A 5 -18.19 -13.34 11.40
C ALA A 5 -17.37 -12.15 11.92
N ALA A 6 -16.06 -12.34 12.08
CA ALA A 6 -15.17 -11.36 12.67
C ALA A 6 -14.90 -10.18 11.72
N GLY A 7 -15.11 -8.96 12.22
CA GLY A 7 -14.68 -7.71 11.56
C GLY A 7 -15.62 -7.24 10.46
N GLY A 8 -16.92 -7.14 10.78
CA GLY A 8 -17.93 -6.54 9.91
C GLY A 8 -17.71 -5.05 9.68
N ARG A 9 -18.46 -4.45 8.75
CA ARG A 9 -18.36 -3.01 8.43
C ARG A 9 -18.56 -2.13 9.69
N ALA A 10 -19.50 -2.50 10.55
CA ALA A 10 -19.75 -1.78 11.80
C ALA A 10 -18.53 -1.77 12.73
N ASP A 11 -17.78 -2.88 12.80
CA ASP A 11 -16.58 -2.97 13.64
C ASP A 11 -15.46 -2.10 13.08
N GLN A 12 -15.30 -2.10 11.75
CA GLN A 12 -14.34 -1.21 11.07
C GLN A 12 -14.68 0.26 11.27
N GLU A 13 -15.97 0.62 11.24
CA GLU A 13 -16.41 1.99 11.52
C GLU A 13 -16.17 2.39 12.98
N ARG A 14 -16.34 1.47 13.96
CA ARG A 14 -15.97 1.71 15.36
C ARG A 14 -14.46 1.90 15.53
N ALA A 15 -13.65 1.04 14.91
CA ALA A 15 -12.19 1.16 14.94
C ALA A 15 -11.71 2.49 14.29
N GLN A 16 -12.32 2.89 13.16
CA GLN A 16 -12.02 4.18 12.53
C GLN A 16 -12.35 5.36 13.47
N LYS A 17 -13.51 5.34 14.16
CA LYS A 17 -13.85 6.39 15.13
C LYS A 17 -12.82 6.48 16.27
N ALA A 18 -12.38 5.34 16.81
CA ALA A 18 -11.35 5.30 17.84
C ALA A 18 -10.01 5.85 17.34
N MET A 19 -9.59 5.47 16.13
CA MET A 19 -8.40 6.02 15.47
C MET A 19 -8.50 7.53 15.26
N VAL A 20 -9.64 8.04 14.77
CA VAL A 20 -9.86 9.48 14.58
C VAL A 20 -9.76 10.26 15.89
N ALA A 21 -10.24 9.70 16.99
CA ALA A 21 -10.10 10.30 18.32
C ALA A 21 -8.64 10.31 18.81
N ALA A 22 -7.85 9.29 18.44
CA ALA A 22 -6.44 9.17 18.79
C ALA A 22 -5.49 10.02 17.91
N LEU A 23 -5.95 10.51 16.76
CA LEU A 23 -5.18 11.46 15.94
C LEU A 23 -4.91 12.76 16.73
N ARG A 24 -3.65 13.22 16.67
CA ARG A 24 -3.19 14.45 17.34
C ARG A 24 -4.05 15.65 16.93
N TRP A 25 -4.23 16.58 17.85
CA TRP A 25 -4.89 17.86 17.56
C TRP A 25 -3.85 18.99 17.52
N PRO A 26 -3.83 19.83 16.46
CA PRO A 26 -4.59 19.71 15.21
C PRO A 26 -3.98 18.65 14.26
N SER A 27 -4.83 17.90 13.53
CA SER A 27 -4.41 17.02 12.43
C SER A 27 -5.28 17.26 11.19
N PRO A 28 -4.69 17.58 10.02
CA PRO A 28 -5.43 17.69 8.76
C PRO A 28 -6.19 16.41 8.41
N LEU A 29 -5.58 15.24 8.66
CA LEU A 29 -6.23 13.95 8.45
C LEU A 29 -7.50 13.83 9.29
N ARG A 30 -7.44 14.19 10.57
CA ARG A 30 -8.60 14.16 11.48
C ARG A 30 -9.76 15.01 10.95
N GLN A 31 -9.49 16.24 10.51
CA GLN A 31 -10.50 17.14 9.95
C GLN A 31 -11.11 16.60 8.66
N ARG A 32 -10.29 15.99 7.79
CA ARG A 32 -10.79 15.34 6.58
C ARG A 32 -11.63 14.12 6.92
N LEU A 33 -11.20 13.27 7.84
CA LEU A 33 -11.96 12.06 8.19
C LEU A 33 -13.31 12.39 8.85
N SER A 34 -13.40 13.43 9.67
CA SER A 34 -14.65 13.82 10.32
C SER A 34 -15.72 14.28 9.32
N LYS A 35 -15.31 14.93 8.23
CA LYS A 35 -16.22 15.42 7.18
C LYS A 35 -16.61 14.35 6.15
N CYS A 36 -15.93 13.21 6.15
CA CYS A 36 -16.12 12.19 5.12
C CYS A 36 -17.52 11.58 5.22
N GLY A 37 -18.34 11.80 4.21
CA GLY A 37 -19.72 11.34 4.17
C GLY A 37 -20.77 12.39 4.48
N GLU A 38 -20.36 13.62 4.79
CA GLU A 38 -21.27 14.75 4.86
C GLU A 38 -21.78 15.11 3.45
N ASP A 39 -22.99 15.66 3.36
CA ASP A 39 -23.53 16.15 2.10
C ASP A 39 -22.63 17.26 1.56
N GLY A 40 -22.13 17.08 0.34
CA GLY A 40 -21.28 18.08 -0.28
C GLY A 40 -22.07 19.34 -0.60
N HIS A 41 -21.52 20.49 -0.23
CA HIS A 41 -22.11 21.82 -0.49
C HIS A 41 -22.33 22.15 -1.97
N TRP A 42 -21.79 21.35 -2.90
CA TRP A 42 -21.96 21.56 -4.33
C TRP A 42 -22.40 20.23 -4.99
N MET A 43 -23.57 20.24 -5.61
CA MET A 43 -24.15 19.16 -6.43
C MET A 43 -24.65 17.89 -5.71
N TRP A 44 -25.03 17.94 -4.43
CA TRP A 44 -25.65 16.79 -3.72
C TRP A 44 -24.79 15.51 -3.66
N ASN A 45 -23.48 15.63 -3.90
CA ASN A 45 -22.56 14.51 -3.82
C ASN A 45 -21.94 14.44 -2.43
N GLU A 46 -21.98 13.27 -1.81
CA GLU A 46 -21.28 12.95 -0.56
C GLU A 46 -19.80 13.37 -0.63
N TRP A 47 -19.35 14.25 0.27
CA TRP A 47 -17.95 14.66 0.34
C TRP A 47 -17.06 13.49 0.76
N ARG A 48 -15.88 13.37 0.12
CA ARG A 48 -14.96 12.24 0.33
C ARG A 48 -13.58 12.77 0.73
N CYS A 49 -13.00 12.17 1.76
CA CYS A 49 -11.66 12.55 2.20
C CYS A 49 -10.54 11.99 1.32
N HIS A 50 -10.83 10.95 0.51
CA HIS A 50 -9.86 10.24 -0.32
C HIS A 50 -8.64 9.67 0.44
N SER A 51 -8.71 9.60 1.76
CA SER A 51 -7.60 9.12 2.59
C SER A 51 -7.57 7.59 2.67
N PRO A 52 -6.37 6.98 2.71
CA PRO A 52 -6.23 5.56 2.97
C PRO A 52 -6.83 5.10 4.29
N ALA A 53 -6.96 5.99 5.26
CA ALA A 53 -7.52 5.71 6.59
C ALA A 53 -9.05 5.54 6.61
N CYS A 54 -9.74 5.89 5.53
CA CYS A 54 -11.20 5.92 5.50
C CYS A 54 -11.78 4.63 4.89
N VAL A 55 -12.56 3.89 5.71
CA VAL A 55 -13.26 2.66 5.30
C VAL A 55 -14.21 2.92 4.13
N ARG A 56 -14.89 4.08 4.09
CA ARG A 56 -15.81 4.47 3.01
C ARG A 56 -15.06 4.70 1.69
N CYS A 57 -13.97 5.46 1.72
CA CYS A 57 -13.18 5.75 0.52
C CYS A 57 -12.42 4.51 0.02
N ARG A 58 -11.99 3.63 0.93
CA ARG A 58 -11.26 2.38 0.59
C ARG A 58 -12.02 1.50 -0.36
N GLY A 59 -13.28 1.16 -0.05
CA GLY A 59 -14.08 0.28 -0.92
C GLY A 59 -14.27 0.83 -2.33
N ARG A 60 -14.37 2.15 -2.48
CA ARG A 60 -14.43 2.83 -3.79
C ARG A 60 -13.08 2.80 -4.51
N TYR A 61 -11.99 3.04 -3.77
CA TYR A 61 -10.63 2.93 -4.31
C TYR A 61 -10.34 1.50 -4.82
N THR A 62 -10.61 0.47 -4.01
CA THR A 62 -10.44 -0.94 -4.37
C THR A 62 -11.17 -1.26 -5.68
N ARG A 63 -12.47 -0.92 -5.81
CA ARG A 63 -13.22 -1.15 -7.06
C ARG A 63 -12.67 -0.39 -8.26
N LYS A 64 -12.13 0.83 -8.05
CA LYS A 64 -11.43 1.58 -9.11
C LYS A 64 -10.17 0.81 -9.54
N GLN A 65 -9.39 0.29 -8.59
CA GLN A 65 -8.18 -0.48 -8.88
C GLN A 65 -8.48 -1.80 -9.60
N GLU A 66 -9.52 -2.52 -9.17
CA GLU A 66 -9.98 -3.76 -9.84
C GLU A 66 -10.28 -3.49 -11.31
N ARG A 67 -11.15 -2.51 -11.60
CA ARG A 67 -11.53 -2.16 -12.98
C ARG A 67 -10.33 -1.73 -13.83
N GLN A 68 -9.46 -0.88 -13.28
CA GLN A 68 -8.28 -0.40 -14.00
C GLN A 68 -7.28 -1.52 -14.30
N LEU A 69 -7.08 -2.44 -13.35
CA LEU A 69 -6.15 -3.54 -13.54
C LEU A 69 -6.70 -4.60 -14.49
N SER A 70 -7.99 -4.95 -14.37
CA SER A 70 -8.66 -5.84 -15.33
C SER A 70 -8.62 -5.28 -16.75
N ALA A 71 -8.91 -3.98 -16.94
CA ALA A 71 -8.82 -3.35 -18.26
C ALA A 71 -7.39 -3.37 -18.82
N ALA A 72 -6.37 -3.14 -17.98
CA ALA A 72 -4.98 -3.16 -18.41
C ALA A 72 -4.43 -4.56 -18.73
N LEU A 73 -5.11 -5.62 -18.29
CA LEU A 73 -4.71 -7.02 -18.43
C LEU A 73 -5.76 -7.83 -19.21
N GLY A 74 -6.60 -7.19 -20.02
CA GLY A 74 -7.77 -7.82 -20.65
C GLY A 74 -7.46 -9.03 -21.54
N ASP A 75 -6.26 -9.09 -22.11
CA ASP A 75 -5.83 -10.22 -22.95
C ASP A 75 -5.02 -11.28 -22.19
N ALA A 76 -4.79 -11.10 -20.89
CA ALA A 76 -4.00 -12.02 -20.08
C ALA A 76 -4.84 -13.24 -19.68
N THR A 77 -4.20 -14.41 -19.63
CA THR A 77 -4.77 -15.64 -19.06
C THR A 77 -4.32 -15.82 -17.61
N ASN A 78 -4.94 -16.74 -16.86
CA ASN A 78 -4.47 -17.06 -15.51
C ASN A 78 -3.02 -17.58 -15.48
N ALA A 79 -2.53 -18.20 -16.56
CA ALA A 79 -1.15 -18.67 -16.63
C ALA A 79 -0.14 -17.52 -16.73
N ASP A 80 -0.57 -16.37 -17.28
CA ASP A 80 0.26 -15.17 -17.41
C ASP A 80 0.32 -14.35 -16.11
N LEU A 81 -0.44 -14.75 -15.08
CA LEU A 81 -0.67 -13.94 -13.88
C LEU A 81 -0.35 -14.70 -12.61
N SER A 82 0.31 -14.01 -11.69
CA SER A 82 0.53 -14.48 -10.33
C SER A 82 0.26 -13.38 -9.32
N MET A 83 -0.10 -13.81 -8.11
CA MET A 83 -0.08 -12.94 -6.95
C MET A 83 1.31 -13.02 -6.32
N PHE A 84 1.88 -11.89 -5.93
CA PHE A 84 3.15 -11.85 -5.24
C PHE A 84 3.08 -11.09 -3.92
N THR A 85 3.90 -11.53 -2.98
CA THR A 85 4.15 -10.88 -1.70
C THR A 85 5.66 -10.79 -1.49
N ILE A 86 6.16 -9.62 -1.12
CA ILE A 86 7.58 -9.42 -0.79
C ILE A 86 7.70 -8.60 0.49
N MET A 87 8.45 -9.13 1.46
CA MET A 87 8.79 -8.47 2.72
C MET A 87 10.10 -7.71 2.56
N PHE A 88 10.09 -6.40 2.80
CA PHE A 88 11.25 -5.55 2.53
C PHE A 88 12.11 -5.31 3.76
N GLY A 89 11.49 -5.08 4.91
CA GLY A 89 12.20 -4.76 6.15
C GLY A 89 11.25 -4.44 7.28
N VAL A 90 11.81 -3.97 8.39
CA VAL A 90 11.07 -3.56 9.57
C VAL A 90 11.46 -2.14 9.95
N ALA A 91 10.47 -1.30 10.22
CA ALA A 91 10.61 0.07 10.70
C ALA A 91 10.23 0.13 12.17
N SER A 92 11.00 0.86 13.00
CA SER A 92 10.64 1.03 14.41
C SER A 92 9.56 2.09 14.60
N GLU A 93 9.56 3.13 13.77
CA GLU A 93 8.56 4.21 13.77
C GLU A 93 7.81 4.23 12.43
N ALA A 94 6.56 4.73 12.42
CA ALA A 94 5.81 4.81 11.16
C ALA A 94 6.50 5.68 10.10
N ASP A 95 7.21 6.74 10.52
CA ASP A 95 7.94 7.64 9.62
C ASP A 95 9.07 6.92 8.85
N ASP A 96 9.61 5.83 9.38
CA ASP A 96 10.69 5.04 8.74
C ASP A 96 10.16 4.08 7.66
N ILE A 97 8.84 3.88 7.56
CA ILE A 97 8.23 3.04 6.52
C ILE A 97 8.52 3.61 5.12
N GLY A 98 8.46 4.94 4.99
CA GLY A 98 8.65 5.66 3.72
C GLY A 98 10.01 5.37 3.07
N PRO A 99 11.13 5.59 3.78
CA PRO A 99 12.47 5.23 3.29
C PRO A 99 12.62 3.76 2.87
N ILE A 100 12.12 2.82 3.69
CA ILE A 100 12.15 1.38 3.36
C ILE A 100 11.40 1.12 2.05
N TRP A 101 10.20 1.69 1.91
CA TRP A 101 9.36 1.52 0.74
C TRP A 101 9.97 2.14 -0.53
N LEU A 102 10.50 3.36 -0.44
CA LEU A 102 11.13 4.02 -1.60
C LEU A 102 12.34 3.24 -2.10
N LYS A 103 13.17 2.71 -1.19
CA LYS A 103 14.27 1.82 -1.56
C LYS A 103 13.75 0.55 -2.22
N ALA A 104 12.74 -0.10 -1.64
CA ALA A 104 12.13 -1.30 -2.18
C ALA A 104 11.54 -1.11 -3.59
N LYS A 105 10.88 0.03 -3.86
CA LYS A 105 10.40 0.39 -5.20
C LYS A 105 11.54 0.46 -6.22
N SER A 106 12.65 1.12 -5.83
CA SER A 106 13.84 1.22 -6.68
C SER A 106 14.45 -0.16 -6.94
N ASP A 107 14.64 -0.96 -5.89
CA ASP A 107 15.18 -2.33 -5.97
C ASP A 107 14.32 -3.24 -6.86
N LEU A 108 12.98 -3.16 -6.76
CA LEU A 108 12.04 -3.89 -7.63
C LEU A 108 12.23 -3.56 -9.10
N ARG A 109 12.29 -2.26 -9.45
CA ARG A 109 12.52 -1.83 -10.83
C ARG A 109 13.88 -2.30 -11.32
N ASN A 110 14.92 -2.11 -10.51
CA ASN A 110 16.29 -2.50 -10.84
C ASN A 110 16.38 -4.01 -11.06
N ARG A 111 15.70 -4.81 -10.24
CA ARG A 111 15.69 -6.25 -10.37
C ARG A 111 15.04 -6.69 -11.68
N VAL A 112 13.85 -6.20 -12.00
CA VAL A 112 13.19 -6.56 -13.27
C VAL A 112 13.97 -6.03 -14.47
N ASN A 113 14.56 -4.83 -14.40
CA ASN A 113 15.42 -4.32 -15.46
C ASN A 113 16.68 -5.17 -15.66
N ALA A 114 17.29 -5.69 -14.58
CA ALA A 114 18.39 -6.63 -14.68
C ALA A 114 17.94 -7.93 -15.37
N MET A 115 16.77 -8.46 -15.02
CA MET A 115 16.22 -9.65 -15.70
C MET A 115 15.92 -9.40 -17.18
N ARG A 116 15.40 -8.22 -17.54
CA ARG A 116 15.18 -7.80 -18.94
C ARG A 116 16.47 -7.70 -19.75
N ARG A 117 17.58 -7.28 -19.13
CA ARG A 117 18.90 -7.29 -19.78
C ARG A 117 19.43 -8.71 -19.99
N ALA A 118 19.12 -9.62 -19.06
CA ALA A 118 19.55 -11.01 -19.14
C ALA A 118 18.71 -11.86 -20.10
N SER A 119 17.42 -11.55 -20.25
CA SER A 119 16.52 -12.31 -21.13
C SER A 119 15.32 -11.47 -21.58
N SER A 120 15.04 -11.48 -22.88
CA SER A 120 13.87 -10.82 -23.49
C SER A 120 12.53 -11.39 -23.01
N ARG A 121 12.51 -12.60 -22.43
CA ARG A 121 11.31 -13.18 -21.79
C ARG A 121 10.76 -12.28 -20.67
N TRP A 122 11.58 -11.41 -20.09
CA TRP A 122 11.19 -10.47 -19.05
C TRP A 122 10.67 -9.12 -19.57
N ASP A 123 10.74 -8.86 -20.88
CA ASP A 123 10.41 -7.54 -21.45
C ASP A 123 8.95 -7.16 -21.23
N ARG A 124 8.06 -8.14 -21.25
CA ARG A 124 6.63 -7.93 -21.01
C ARG A 124 6.22 -8.06 -19.54
N VAL A 125 7.17 -8.37 -18.64
CA VAL A 125 6.85 -8.47 -17.20
C VAL A 125 6.41 -7.11 -16.68
N ALA A 126 5.23 -7.07 -16.09
CA ALA A 126 4.63 -5.89 -15.48
C ALA A 126 4.18 -6.23 -14.05
N LEU A 127 4.31 -5.27 -13.14
CA LEU A 127 3.97 -5.43 -11.73
C LEU A 127 3.00 -4.34 -11.31
N THR A 128 1.95 -4.71 -10.58
CA THR A 128 1.12 -3.77 -9.82
C THR A 128 1.03 -4.25 -8.40
N GLY A 129 1.38 -3.41 -7.43
CA GLY A 129 1.31 -3.77 -6.02
C GLY A 129 0.96 -2.61 -5.11
N TRP A 130 0.64 -2.93 -3.88
CA TRP A 130 0.24 -2.01 -2.82
C TRP A 130 1.08 -2.29 -1.59
N VAL A 131 1.71 -1.25 -1.05
CA VAL A 131 2.49 -1.34 0.17
C VAL A 131 1.56 -1.48 1.37
N GLU A 132 1.98 -2.32 2.30
CA GLU A 132 1.34 -2.54 3.59
C GLU A 132 2.43 -2.56 4.66
N ALA A 133 2.04 -2.19 5.88
CA ALA A 133 2.92 -2.33 7.04
C ALA A 133 2.12 -2.89 8.20
N ASP A 134 2.54 -4.05 8.68
CA ASP A 134 1.90 -4.74 9.80
C ASP A 134 2.63 -4.44 11.11
N PRO A 135 1.93 -4.00 12.17
CA PRO A 135 2.52 -3.78 13.47
C PRO A 135 2.71 -5.10 14.21
N ILE A 136 3.90 -5.27 14.77
CA ILE A 136 4.26 -6.37 15.67
C ILE A 136 4.91 -5.77 16.90
N VAL A 137 4.51 -6.24 18.08
CA VAL A 137 5.17 -5.95 19.35
C VAL A 137 5.89 -7.17 19.88
N TYR A 138 6.80 -6.95 20.83
CA TYR A 138 7.59 -8.02 21.44
C TYR A 138 6.71 -9.17 21.97
N ASP A 139 5.61 -8.85 22.64
CA ASP A 139 4.70 -9.85 23.24
C ASP A 139 4.06 -10.77 22.20
N ASP A 140 3.95 -10.33 20.95
CA ASP A 140 3.38 -11.15 19.87
C ASP A 140 4.27 -12.35 19.55
N MET A 141 5.59 -12.23 19.78
CA MET A 141 6.56 -13.28 19.44
C MET A 141 6.24 -14.63 20.08
N ALA A 142 5.57 -14.62 21.24
CA ALA A 142 5.14 -15.84 21.93
C ALA A 142 4.01 -16.58 21.22
N VAL A 143 3.15 -15.86 20.49
CA VAL A 143 1.95 -16.40 19.84
C VAL A 143 2.06 -16.48 18.31
N LEU A 144 3.12 -15.91 17.73
CA LEU A 144 3.41 -16.06 16.30
C LEU A 144 3.74 -17.51 15.95
N GLY A 145 3.16 -17.98 14.84
CA GLY A 145 3.48 -19.31 14.31
C GLY A 145 4.95 -19.40 13.87
N THR A 146 5.50 -20.62 13.83
CA THR A 146 6.91 -20.87 13.43
C THR A 146 7.27 -20.18 12.11
N GLN A 147 6.36 -20.18 11.15
CA GLN A 147 6.56 -19.56 9.84
C GLN A 147 6.78 -18.05 9.90
N GLN A 148 6.00 -17.34 10.72
CA GLN A 148 6.14 -15.89 10.91
C GLN A 148 7.41 -15.57 11.69
N ARG A 149 7.75 -16.36 12.71
CA ARG A 149 9.00 -16.17 13.48
C ARG A 149 10.24 -16.33 12.60
N THR A 150 10.30 -17.34 11.75
CA THR A 150 11.43 -17.53 10.83
C THR A 150 11.53 -16.38 9.81
N MET A 151 10.40 -15.93 9.28
CA MET A 151 10.36 -14.78 8.37
C MET A 151 10.90 -13.51 9.06
N LEU A 152 10.48 -13.23 10.29
CA LEU A 152 10.93 -12.06 11.06
C LEU A 152 12.41 -12.14 11.41
N ALA A 153 12.93 -13.32 11.75
CA ALA A 153 14.35 -13.52 12.02
C ALA A 153 15.24 -13.25 10.78
N GLY A 154 14.69 -13.47 9.58
CA GLY A 154 15.36 -13.16 8.31
C GLY A 154 15.24 -11.69 7.88
N LEU A 155 14.38 -10.90 8.54
CA LEU A 155 14.38 -9.45 8.44
C LEU A 155 15.33 -8.92 9.52
N ASN A 156 16.03 -7.81 9.27
CA ASN A 156 16.87 -7.20 10.30
C ASN A 156 16.07 -7.08 11.60
N THR A 157 16.62 -7.62 12.70
CA THR A 157 15.91 -7.71 13.98
C THR A 157 15.33 -6.36 14.34
N PRO A 158 14.01 -6.23 14.54
CA PRO A 158 13.43 -4.96 14.96
C PRO A 158 14.05 -4.51 16.27
N CYS A 159 14.46 -3.24 16.33
CA CYS A 159 14.65 -2.59 17.63
C CYS A 159 13.27 -2.40 18.22
N TRP A 160 12.87 -3.30 19.11
CA TRP A 160 11.61 -3.17 19.85
C TRP A 160 11.62 -1.86 20.63
N ARG A 161 10.52 -1.13 20.54
CA ARG A 161 10.41 0.16 21.21
C ARG A 161 10.27 -0.05 22.71
N ALA A 162 11.05 0.72 23.48
CA ALA A 162 11.01 0.68 24.94
C ALA A 162 9.65 1.14 25.50
N ASP A 163 8.89 1.94 24.74
CA ASP A 163 7.57 2.43 25.12
C ASP A 163 6.43 1.43 24.80
N GLY A 164 6.76 0.23 24.32
CA GLY A 164 5.78 -0.79 23.94
C GLY A 164 5.06 -0.52 22.61
N GLY A 165 5.52 0.47 21.82
CA GLY A 165 5.04 0.71 20.47
C GLY A 165 5.42 -0.42 19.49
N PRO A 166 4.72 -0.50 18.34
CA PRO A 166 4.93 -1.57 17.38
C PRO A 166 6.17 -1.32 16.52
N ALA A 167 6.80 -2.40 16.08
CA ALA A 167 7.63 -2.42 14.91
C ALA A 167 6.76 -2.72 13.67
N TRP A 168 7.01 -2.03 12.56
CA TRP A 168 6.22 -2.06 11.34
C TRP A 168 6.90 -2.93 10.28
N VAL A 169 6.33 -4.10 9.99
CA VAL A 169 6.83 -5.01 8.95
C VAL A 169 6.36 -4.53 7.59
N VAL A 170 7.26 -3.93 6.83
CA VAL A 170 6.95 -3.31 5.54
C VAL A 170 7.01 -4.34 4.43
N HIS A 171 5.92 -4.46 3.68
CA HIS A 171 5.79 -5.42 2.60
C HIS A 171 4.89 -4.92 1.49
N ILE A 172 4.88 -5.65 0.37
CA ILE A 172 3.98 -5.40 -0.76
C ILE A 172 3.17 -6.64 -1.04
N HIS A 173 1.92 -6.45 -1.42
CA HIS A 173 1.10 -7.45 -2.08
C HIS A 173 0.74 -6.96 -3.48
N GLY A 174 0.72 -7.83 -4.48
CA GLY A 174 0.47 -7.40 -5.84
C GLY A 174 0.16 -8.50 -6.83
N VAL A 175 -0.02 -8.08 -8.07
CA VAL A 175 -0.21 -8.92 -9.26
C VAL A 175 0.98 -8.71 -10.18
N ALA A 176 1.59 -9.82 -10.59
CA ALA A 176 2.61 -9.86 -11.62
C ALA A 176 1.98 -10.40 -12.90
N TYR A 177 2.17 -9.67 -14.00
CA TYR A 177 1.91 -10.15 -15.36
C TYR A 177 3.23 -10.55 -15.99
N HIS A 178 3.30 -11.78 -16.49
CA HIS A 178 4.55 -12.42 -16.90
C HIS A 178 4.34 -13.45 -18.01
N PRO A 179 3.89 -13.04 -19.22
CA PRO A 179 3.38 -13.96 -20.26
C PRO A 179 4.43 -14.90 -20.89
N ALA A 180 5.71 -14.71 -20.60
CA ALA A 180 6.80 -15.48 -21.18
C ALA A 180 7.68 -16.18 -20.13
N ILE A 181 7.34 -16.10 -18.85
CA ILE A 181 8.01 -16.83 -17.76
C ILE A 181 6.96 -17.45 -16.85
N ASP A 182 7.30 -18.54 -16.17
CA ASP A 182 6.43 -19.09 -15.13
C ASP A 182 6.57 -18.29 -13.82
N TRP A 183 5.64 -18.53 -12.90
CA TRP A 183 5.62 -17.84 -11.61
C TRP A 183 6.82 -18.23 -10.73
N GLN A 184 7.36 -19.44 -10.90
CA GLN A 184 8.56 -19.92 -10.20
C GLN A 184 9.80 -19.12 -10.60
N ALA A 185 9.98 -18.82 -11.89
CA ALA A 185 11.05 -17.96 -12.37
C ALA A 185 10.92 -16.54 -11.80
N ALA A 186 9.68 -16.02 -11.69
CA ALA A 186 9.43 -14.75 -11.02
C ALA A 186 9.84 -14.79 -9.54
N GLN A 187 9.43 -15.84 -8.82
CA GLN A 187 9.81 -16.06 -7.42
C GLN A 187 11.32 -16.14 -7.23
N ALA A 188 12.01 -16.97 -8.01
CA ALA A 188 13.44 -17.17 -7.93
C ALA A 188 14.20 -15.86 -8.18
N ALA A 189 13.76 -15.08 -9.17
CA ALA A 189 14.35 -13.79 -9.45
C ALA A 189 14.21 -12.83 -8.26
N PHE A 190 13.02 -12.68 -7.68
CA PHE A 190 12.81 -11.82 -6.52
C PHE A 190 13.57 -12.33 -5.28
N ALA A 191 13.60 -13.64 -5.05
CA ALA A 191 14.30 -14.25 -3.91
C ALA A 191 15.82 -14.00 -3.93
N THR A 192 16.44 -13.77 -5.09
CA THR A 192 17.85 -13.37 -5.15
C THR A 192 18.07 -11.96 -4.59
N GLN A 193 17.10 -11.04 -4.78
CA GLN A 193 17.18 -9.67 -4.29
C GLN A 193 16.77 -9.57 -2.81
N TRP A 194 15.80 -10.37 -2.40
CA TRP A 194 15.29 -10.45 -1.03
C TRP A 194 15.44 -11.88 -0.52
N PRO A 195 16.67 -12.28 -0.13
CA PRO A 195 16.91 -13.60 0.42
C PRO A 195 16.28 -13.73 1.81
N GLY A 196 15.97 -14.98 2.17
CA GLY A 196 15.34 -15.35 3.44
C GLY A 196 14.15 -16.27 3.23
N GLU A 197 13.90 -17.16 4.19
CA GLU A 197 12.74 -18.04 4.13
C GLU A 197 11.45 -17.22 4.13
N ARG A 198 10.54 -17.49 3.18
CA ARG A 198 9.21 -16.86 3.05
C ARG A 198 9.21 -15.34 2.88
N ARG A 199 10.38 -14.73 2.62
CA ARG A 199 10.49 -13.30 2.33
C ARG A 199 9.85 -12.91 1.00
N VAL A 200 9.89 -13.83 0.04
CA VAL A 200 9.25 -13.72 -1.27
C VAL A 200 8.30 -14.89 -1.42
N HIS A 201 7.06 -14.60 -1.75
CA HIS A 201 6.05 -15.60 -2.09
C HIS A 201 5.39 -15.19 -3.40
N VAL A 202 5.45 -16.05 -4.40
CA VAL A 202 4.72 -15.87 -5.65
C VAL A 202 3.86 -17.10 -5.85
N GLN A 203 2.59 -16.91 -6.20
CA GLN A 203 1.67 -18.00 -6.42
C GLN A 203 0.87 -17.76 -7.70
N PRO A 204 0.62 -18.82 -8.50
CA PRO A 204 -0.20 -18.67 -9.69
C PRO A 204 -1.62 -18.28 -9.32
N PHE A 205 -2.32 -17.66 -10.27
CA PHE A 205 -3.76 -17.47 -10.16
C PHE A 205 -4.50 -18.81 -10.17
N TYR A 206 -5.65 -18.86 -9.49
CA TYR A 206 -6.45 -20.08 -9.41
C TYR A 206 -7.04 -20.42 -10.78
N ALA A 207 -6.80 -21.64 -11.25
CA ALA A 207 -7.24 -22.09 -12.57
C ALA A 207 -8.77 -22.20 -12.71
N ASP A 208 -9.48 -22.42 -11.61
CA ASP A 208 -10.94 -22.57 -11.54
C ASP A 208 -11.70 -21.23 -11.45
N LYS A 209 -10.99 -20.09 -11.44
CA LYS A 209 -11.57 -18.74 -11.39
C LYS A 209 -11.30 -17.99 -12.69
N SER A 210 -12.20 -17.08 -13.05
CA SER A 210 -11.91 -16.14 -14.14
C SER A 210 -10.76 -15.20 -13.78
N VAL A 211 -10.11 -14.62 -14.78
CA VAL A 211 -9.03 -13.65 -14.59
C VAL A 211 -9.52 -12.44 -13.78
N GLU A 212 -10.71 -11.94 -14.06
CA GLU A 212 -11.34 -10.84 -13.33
C GLU A 212 -11.61 -11.19 -11.87
N ALA A 213 -12.06 -12.43 -11.60
CA ALA A 213 -12.29 -12.90 -10.24
C ALA A 213 -10.97 -13.01 -9.45
N ASN A 214 -9.90 -13.51 -10.09
CA ASN A 214 -8.57 -13.57 -9.49
C ASN A 214 -8.00 -12.16 -9.25
N ILE A 215 -8.05 -11.27 -10.25
CA ILE A 215 -7.64 -9.86 -10.10
C ILE A 215 -8.43 -9.20 -8.97
N GLY A 216 -9.75 -9.36 -8.95
CA GLY A 216 -10.61 -8.83 -7.90
C GLY A 216 -10.20 -9.33 -6.51
N GLY A 217 -9.93 -10.63 -6.39
CA GLY A 217 -9.42 -11.24 -5.16
C GLY A 217 -8.06 -10.68 -4.73
N ALA A 218 -7.11 -10.58 -5.66
CA ALA A 218 -5.76 -10.08 -5.40
C ALA A 218 -5.78 -8.59 -5.02
N VAL A 219 -6.49 -7.74 -5.78
CA VAL A 219 -6.61 -6.31 -5.46
C VAL A 219 -7.32 -6.11 -4.12
N ARG A 220 -8.41 -6.84 -3.86
CA ARG A 220 -9.07 -6.79 -2.55
C ARG A 220 -8.12 -7.20 -1.45
N TYR A 221 -7.36 -8.27 -1.62
CA TYR A 221 -6.37 -8.72 -0.65
C TYR A 221 -5.30 -7.65 -0.41
N SER A 222 -4.66 -7.14 -1.47
CA SER A 222 -3.58 -6.14 -1.36
C SER A 222 -4.04 -4.76 -0.89
N THR A 223 -5.34 -4.47 -1.00
CA THR A 223 -5.94 -3.24 -0.46
C THR A 223 -6.78 -3.53 0.79
N LYS A 224 -6.76 -4.77 1.29
CA LYS A 224 -7.44 -5.20 2.52
C LYS A 224 -6.60 -4.74 3.69
N TYR A 225 -6.62 -3.44 3.89
CA TYR A 225 -6.19 -2.95 5.17
C TYR A 225 -7.35 -3.18 6.14
N ARG A 226 -7.20 -4.12 7.06
CA ARG A 226 -7.97 -4.12 8.31
C ARG A 226 -6.92 -3.79 9.34
N ALA A 227 -7.08 -2.67 10.03
CA ALA A 227 -6.14 -2.26 11.08
C ALA A 227 -6.32 -3.16 12.30
N GLY A 228 -5.96 -4.43 12.14
CA GLY A 228 -6.21 -5.53 13.03
C GLY A 228 -5.59 -6.81 12.49
N ARG A 229 -5.38 -7.76 13.38
CA ARG A 229 -4.63 -9.00 13.12
C ARG A 229 -5.37 -10.19 13.67
N TRP A 230 -5.11 -11.35 13.09
CA TRP A 230 -5.58 -12.60 13.64
C TRP A 230 -4.57 -13.13 14.66
N MET A 231 -4.99 -13.28 15.90
CA MET A 231 -4.16 -13.76 17.01
C MET A 231 -4.93 -14.83 17.77
N GLY A 232 -4.30 -15.98 18.05
CA GLY A 232 -4.80 -16.96 19.02
C GLY A 232 -6.25 -17.46 18.86
N GLY A 233 -6.85 -17.37 17.67
CA GLY A 233 -8.24 -17.79 17.41
C GLY A 233 -9.27 -16.66 17.24
N GLY A 234 -8.86 -15.39 17.30
CA GLY A 234 -9.72 -14.22 17.09
C GLY A 234 -9.10 -13.15 16.20
N PHE A 235 -9.92 -12.17 15.78
CA PHE A 235 -9.46 -10.97 15.06
C PHE A 235 -9.51 -9.78 16.01
N ASP A 236 -8.36 -9.18 16.27
CA ASP A 236 -8.23 -8.00 17.14
C ASP A 236 -7.80 -6.80 16.32
N PHE A 237 -8.53 -5.69 16.47
CA PHE A 237 -8.09 -4.41 15.92
C PHE A 237 -6.83 -3.93 16.64
N TRP A 238 -5.96 -3.24 15.91
CA TRP A 238 -4.80 -2.62 16.51
C TRP A 238 -5.25 -1.53 17.50
N PRO A 239 -4.42 -1.24 18.52
CA PRO A 239 -4.61 -0.07 19.36
C PRO A 239 -4.81 1.21 18.54
N ALA A 240 -5.77 2.04 18.94
CA ALA A 240 -6.08 3.29 18.25
C ALA A 240 -4.88 4.23 18.07
N PRO A 241 -3.96 4.37 19.05
CA PRO A 241 -2.73 5.16 18.86
C PRO A 241 -1.85 4.66 17.71
N TRP A 242 -1.70 3.35 17.54
CA TRP A 242 -0.90 2.78 16.45
C TRP A 242 -1.56 3.02 15.09
N MET A 243 -2.89 2.86 15.02
CA MET A 243 -3.65 3.19 13.81
C MET A 243 -3.48 4.68 13.45
N ALA A 244 -3.58 5.57 14.44
CA ALA A 244 -3.45 7.00 14.25
C ALA A 244 -2.05 7.38 13.75
N GLU A 245 -1.00 6.84 14.36
CA GLU A 245 0.39 7.04 13.94
C GLU A 245 0.61 6.59 12.49
N TYR A 246 0.25 5.35 12.17
CA TYR A 246 0.41 4.81 10.82
C TYR A 246 -0.38 5.60 9.78
N TYR A 247 -1.65 5.90 10.03
CA TYR A 247 -2.46 6.58 9.03
C TYR A 247 -2.13 8.05 8.88
N ASP A 248 -1.67 8.72 9.94
CA ASP A 248 -1.15 10.09 9.82
C ASP A 248 0.13 10.10 8.97
N TRP A 249 1.04 9.16 9.19
CA TRP A 249 2.19 8.95 8.30
C TRP A 249 1.73 8.65 6.87
N ALA A 250 0.85 7.68 6.67
CA ALA A 250 0.40 7.27 5.35
C ALA A 250 -0.22 8.46 4.62
N ASP A 251 -1.05 9.27 5.27
CA ASP A 251 -1.70 10.44 4.71
C ASP A 251 -0.74 11.59 4.37
N ARG A 252 0.36 11.74 5.12
CA ARG A 252 1.44 12.69 4.78
C ARG A 252 2.32 12.17 3.65
N PHE A 253 2.64 10.88 3.69
CA PHE A 253 3.47 10.21 2.69
C PHE A 253 2.73 10.02 1.35
N SER A 254 1.40 9.99 1.37
CA SER A 254 0.55 9.75 0.21
C SER A 254 -0.41 10.91 -0.03
N GLN A 255 -0.34 11.52 -1.22
CA GLN A 255 -1.42 12.37 -1.70
C GLN A 255 -2.64 11.48 -2.04
N GLY A 256 -3.33 10.97 -1.02
CA GLY A 256 -4.41 9.99 -1.16
C GLY A 256 -3.89 8.56 -1.29
N TRP A 257 -4.36 7.79 -2.27
CA TRP A 257 -4.00 6.35 -2.35
C TRP A 257 -2.77 6.05 -3.22
N GLN A 258 -2.18 7.06 -3.85
CA GLN A 258 -1.25 6.87 -4.97
C GLN A 258 0.16 6.46 -4.56
N SER A 259 0.75 7.05 -3.51
CA SER A 259 2.16 6.74 -3.17
C SER A 259 2.34 5.35 -2.55
N MET A 260 1.25 4.79 -2.01
CA MET A 260 1.17 3.42 -1.52
C MET A 260 1.02 2.39 -2.65
N ARG A 261 0.81 2.83 -3.89
CA ARG A 261 0.78 1.97 -5.06
C ARG A 261 2.14 1.95 -5.76
N PHE A 262 2.49 0.78 -6.27
CA PHE A 262 3.56 0.58 -7.23
C PHE A 262 2.96 0.05 -8.53
N ARG A 263 3.36 0.65 -9.64
CA ARG A 263 3.07 0.15 -10.99
C ARG A 263 4.37 0.19 -11.78
N MET A 264 4.61 -0.86 -12.53
CA MET A 264 5.69 -0.94 -13.49
C MET A 264 5.18 -1.67 -14.73
N SER A 265 5.23 -0.99 -15.86
CA SER A 265 4.79 -1.52 -17.16
C SER A 265 5.89 -2.37 -17.79
N GLY A 266 5.49 -3.33 -18.63
CA GLY A 266 6.38 -4.01 -19.58
C GLY A 266 6.92 -3.01 -20.63
N LYS A 267 8.08 -3.29 -21.24
CA LYS A 267 8.66 -2.44 -22.31
C LYS A 267 7.64 -2.16 -23.43
N ALA A 268 6.84 -3.15 -23.80
CA ALA A 268 5.83 -3.06 -24.86
C ALA A 268 4.44 -2.58 -24.38
N MET A 269 4.24 -2.37 -23.07
CA MET A 269 3.00 -1.85 -22.50
C MET A 269 3.08 -0.34 -22.18
N THR A 270 4.16 0.32 -22.61
CA THR A 270 4.30 1.77 -22.47
C THR A 270 3.42 2.44 -23.53
N ASP A 271 2.36 3.09 -23.05
CA ASP A 271 1.55 4.03 -23.84
C ASP A 271 2.51 5.09 -24.45
N PRO A 272 2.37 5.51 -25.72
CA PRO A 272 3.23 6.54 -26.31
C PRO A 272 3.37 7.84 -25.48
N CYS A 273 2.41 8.14 -24.60
CA CYS A 273 2.48 9.26 -23.65
C CYS A 273 3.52 9.11 -22.52
N GLU A 274 4.00 7.90 -22.19
CA GLU A 274 5.01 7.70 -21.13
C GLU A 274 6.45 8.02 -21.58
N LYS A 275 6.71 8.13 -22.88
CA LYS A 275 8.08 8.29 -23.41
C LYS A 275 8.72 9.66 -23.18
N ASN A 276 7.94 10.67 -22.76
CA ASN A 276 8.45 12.03 -22.54
C ASN A 276 8.94 12.33 -21.11
N ASN A 277 8.83 11.39 -20.16
CA ASN A 277 9.20 11.62 -18.75
C ASN A 277 10.46 10.86 -18.29
N ALA A 278 11.27 10.35 -19.22
CA ALA A 278 12.43 9.51 -18.91
C ALA A 278 13.62 10.24 -18.25
N SER A 279 13.52 11.55 -17.94
CA SER A 279 14.57 12.32 -17.25
C SER A 279 14.09 13.13 -16.04
N SER A 280 12.83 13.03 -15.64
CA SER A 280 12.35 13.64 -14.40
C SER A 280 12.01 12.56 -13.37
N VAL A 281 12.34 12.83 -12.11
CA VAL A 281 11.74 12.18 -10.93
C VAL A 281 10.30 11.78 -11.26
N ASP A 282 9.99 10.50 -11.07
CA ASP A 282 8.71 9.85 -11.37
C ASP A 282 7.58 10.48 -10.53
N VAL A 283 7.20 11.70 -10.89
CA VAL A 283 5.94 12.36 -10.55
C VAL A 283 4.92 11.67 -11.45
N SER A 284 4.35 10.60 -10.92
CA SER A 284 3.19 9.94 -11.49
C SER A 284 2.17 11.00 -11.90
N TYR A 285 1.83 11.01 -13.19
CA TYR A 285 0.77 11.77 -13.84
C TYR A 285 -0.27 12.35 -12.86
N ILE A 286 -0.14 13.65 -12.59
CA ILE A 286 -1.17 14.47 -11.98
C ILE A 286 -2.28 14.58 -13.03
N GLU A 287 -3.39 13.85 -12.87
CA GLU A 287 -4.64 14.39 -13.39
C GLU A 287 -4.81 15.74 -12.68
N PRO A 288 -4.89 16.88 -13.40
CA PRO A 288 -5.16 18.14 -12.77
C PRO A 288 -6.47 17.97 -12.00
N MET A 289 -6.39 18.13 -10.68
CA MET A 289 -7.55 18.52 -9.92
C MET A 289 -8.21 19.66 -10.68
N TYR A 290 -9.49 19.53 -10.99
CA TYR A 290 -10.30 20.73 -11.23
C TYR A 290 -10.25 21.53 -9.93
N THR A 291 -9.26 22.41 -9.81
CA THR A 291 -9.32 23.57 -8.95
C THR A 291 -10.36 24.47 -9.59
N THR A 292 -11.59 24.43 -9.11
CA THR A 292 -12.39 25.65 -9.09
C THR A 292 -11.86 26.50 -7.94
N SER A 293 -10.90 27.34 -8.32
CA SER A 293 -10.39 28.50 -7.60
C SER A 293 -11.53 29.40 -7.13
N SER A 294 -11.46 29.85 -5.87
CA SER A 294 -11.30 31.28 -5.53
C SER A 294 -11.29 31.51 -4.01
N LEU A 295 -10.21 32.16 -3.55
CA LEU A 295 -10.19 33.17 -2.48
C LEU A 295 -10.50 32.73 -1.03
N ASN A 296 -9.45 32.60 -0.21
CA ASN A 296 -9.02 33.73 0.61
C ASN A 296 -7.67 33.49 1.31
N SER A 297 -6.88 34.55 1.24
CA SER A 297 -5.49 34.70 1.63
C SER A 297 -5.33 34.83 3.15
N TYR A 298 -4.30 34.22 3.71
CA TYR A 298 -3.64 34.73 4.91
C TYR A 298 -2.12 34.67 4.68
N PRO A 299 -1.41 35.81 4.60
CA PRO A 299 0.04 35.81 4.56
C PRO A 299 0.61 35.74 5.98
N ILE A 300 1.45 34.73 6.24
CA ILE A 300 2.39 34.74 7.37
C ILE A 300 3.63 35.50 6.90
N LEU A 301 3.79 36.74 7.37
CA LEU A 301 4.97 37.56 7.15
C LEU A 301 6.08 37.12 8.11
N TYR A 302 7.23 36.73 7.56
CA TYR A 302 8.50 36.75 8.27
C TYR A 302 9.11 38.15 8.14
N THR A 303 9.44 38.79 9.24
CA THR A 303 10.29 39.99 9.28
C THR A 303 11.61 39.63 9.95
N GLU A 304 12.68 39.56 9.16
CA GLU A 304 14.05 39.78 9.64
C GLU A 304 14.43 41.26 9.40
N GLY A 305 15.14 41.81 10.38
CA GLY A 305 15.36 43.24 10.55
C GLY A 305 16.39 43.86 9.61
N GLY A 306 16.27 45.19 9.51
CA GLY A 306 17.25 46.07 8.90
C GLY A 306 16.78 47.52 8.95
N ARG A 307 17.09 48.24 10.04
CA ARG A 307 17.22 49.71 10.02
C ARG A 307 18.51 50.05 9.25
N PRO A 308 18.58 51.13 8.45
CA PRO A 308 18.71 52.47 9.05
C PRO A 308 18.14 53.65 8.23
N ALA A 309 17.48 54.58 8.94
CA ALA A 309 17.66 56.04 8.97
C ALA A 309 16.49 56.64 9.76
#